data_AF-A0A9E1Y276-F1
#
_entry.id   AF-A0A9E1Y276-F1
#
_cell.length_a   1.000
_cell.length_b   1.000
_cell.length_c   1.000
_cell.angle_alpha   90.00
_cell.angle_beta   90.00
_cell.angle_gamma   90.00
#
_symmetry.space_group_name_H-M   'P 1'
#
loop_
_entity.id
_entity.type
_entity.pdbx_description
1 polymer ?
#
loop_
_entity_poly.entity_id
_entity_poly.type
_entity_poly.pdbx_seq_one_letter_code
_entity_poly.pdbx_strand_id
1 'polypeptide(L)'
;RIPGVELQIGVMWALDDFTIENGATRVVPGSQDLRDIEAISEADIIQAVMPKGSVLFYLGSTVHGGGANHTEDPRRGLITTYSLGWLRSEENHFLTVPRDVADSYPETVRRLMGYWPYDKFLGSYPGDPEDGWFDT
;
A
#
# COMPACT_ATOMS: atom_id res chain seq x y z
N ARG A 1 -11.18 9.49 9.57
CA ARG A 1 -10.74 8.13 10.00
C ARG A 1 -11.83 7.54 10.88
N ILE A 2 -12.13 6.26 10.76
CA ILE A 2 -13.12 5.57 11.63
C ILE A 2 -12.31 4.79 12.68
N PRO A 3 -12.54 5.00 14.00
CA PRO A 3 -11.81 4.28 15.04
C PRO A 3 -11.83 2.76 14.82
N GLY A 4 -10.65 2.12 14.85
CA GLY A 4 -10.52 0.67 14.73
C GLY A 4 -10.74 0.09 13.33
N VAL A 5 -10.93 0.93 12.30
CA VAL A 5 -11.15 0.47 10.92
C VAL A 5 -10.01 0.96 10.03
N GLU A 6 -9.28 0.01 9.44
CA GLU A 6 -8.25 0.25 8.44
C GLU A 6 -8.77 -0.12 7.06
N LEU A 7 -8.77 0.85 6.16
CA LEU A 7 -9.28 0.69 4.80
C LEU A 7 -8.19 0.27 3.82
N GLN A 8 -6.93 0.52 4.17
CA GLN A 8 -5.77 0.22 3.34
C GLN A 8 -4.52 -0.01 4.17
N ILE A 9 -3.53 -0.68 3.58
CA ILE A 9 -2.16 -0.84 4.07
C ILE A 9 -1.22 -0.37 2.98
N GLY A 10 -0.26 0.47 3.35
CA GLY A 10 0.85 0.87 2.48
C GLY A 10 2.06 -0.03 2.70
N VAL A 11 2.71 -0.41 1.60
CA VAL A 11 3.92 -1.23 1.58
C VAL A 11 4.99 -0.48 0.79
N MET A 12 5.97 0.06 1.49
CA MET A 12 7.09 0.79 0.90
C MET A 12 8.31 -0.12 0.81
N TRP A 13 8.70 -0.46 -0.42
CA TRP A 13 9.89 -1.23 -0.73
C TRP A 13 11.09 -0.30 -0.93
N ALA A 14 12.18 -0.59 -0.23
CA ALA A 14 13.47 0.06 -0.44
C ALA A 14 14.15 -0.50 -1.71
N LEU A 15 14.17 0.27 -2.80
CA LEU A 15 14.92 -0.11 -4.01
C LEU A 15 16.40 0.32 -3.93
N ASP A 16 16.71 1.22 -3.00
CA ASP A 16 18.03 1.66 -2.55
C ASP A 16 18.07 1.61 -1.02
N ASP A 17 19.26 1.79 -0.42
CA ASP A 17 19.36 1.99 1.02
C ASP A 17 18.60 3.26 1.43
N PHE A 18 17.72 3.16 2.41
CA PHE A 18 17.05 4.30 3.02
C PHE A 18 17.84 4.72 4.25
N THR A 19 18.34 5.94 4.25
CA THR A 19 19.12 6.55 5.33
C THR A 19 18.43 7.82 5.82
N ILE A 20 18.85 8.34 6.97
CA ILE A 20 18.39 9.63 7.47
C ILE A 20 18.63 10.73 6.43
N GLU A 21 19.84 10.76 5.88
CA GLU A 21 20.34 11.80 4.97
C GLU A 21 19.65 11.80 3.61
N ASN A 22 19.38 10.63 3.03
CA ASN A 22 18.71 10.52 1.73
C ASN A 22 17.18 10.52 1.83
N GLY A 23 16.65 10.85 3.01
CA GLY A 23 15.23 11.09 3.22
C GLY A 23 14.39 9.81 3.35
N ALA A 24 14.86 8.82 4.12
CA ALA A 24 14.08 7.66 4.53
C ALA A 24 12.65 8.06 4.97
N THR A 25 11.67 7.19 4.65
CA THR A 25 10.25 7.44 4.94
C THR A 25 10.06 7.80 6.41
N ARG A 26 9.36 8.90 6.66
CA ARG A 26 9.00 9.40 7.99
C ARG A 26 7.66 8.79 8.39
N VAL A 27 7.57 8.24 9.59
CA VAL A 27 6.35 7.66 10.17
C VAL A 27 6.15 8.17 11.59
N VAL A 28 4.90 8.31 12.00
CA VAL A 28 4.55 8.62 13.39
C VAL A 28 3.89 7.39 14.01
N PRO A 29 4.62 6.58 14.78
CA PRO A 29 4.04 5.42 15.46
C PRO A 29 2.87 5.82 16.36
N GLY A 30 1.81 5.00 16.37
CA GLY A 30 0.63 5.26 17.20
C GLY A 30 -0.24 6.45 16.74
N SER A 31 0.02 7.05 15.58
CA SER A 31 -0.77 8.18 15.05
C SER A 31 -2.16 7.82 14.53
N GLN A 32 -2.59 6.57 14.71
CA GLN A 32 -3.95 6.12 14.39
C GLN A 32 -4.99 6.63 15.42
N ASP A 33 -4.53 7.26 16.50
CA ASP A 33 -5.27 7.77 17.66
C ASP A 33 -6.15 9.01 17.40
N LEU A 34 -6.35 9.41 16.14
CA LEU A 34 -7.16 10.57 15.72
C LEU A 34 -6.70 11.92 16.28
N ARG A 35 -5.48 12.00 16.82
CA ARG A 35 -4.91 13.28 17.26
C ARG A 35 -4.75 14.24 16.09
N ASP A 36 -4.76 15.52 16.41
CA ASP A 36 -4.61 16.58 15.42
C ASP A 36 -3.22 16.51 14.77
N ILE A 37 -3.14 16.72 13.45
CA ILE A 37 -1.86 16.58 12.73
C ILE A 37 -0.89 17.72 13.13
N GLU A 38 -1.43 18.88 13.45
CA GLU A 38 -0.71 20.05 13.96
C GLU A 38 -0.09 19.80 15.35
N ALA A 39 -0.57 18.80 16.09
CA ALA A 39 -0.01 18.41 17.38
C ALA A 39 1.19 17.44 17.26
N ILE A 40 1.51 16.97 16.04
CA ILE A 40 2.64 16.08 15.79
C ILE A 40 3.92 16.92 15.70
N SER A 41 4.86 16.63 16.59
CA SER A 41 6.17 17.27 16.61
C SER A 41 7.21 16.43 15.86
N GLU A 42 8.38 17.02 15.59
CA GLU A 42 9.54 16.29 15.05
C GLU A 42 9.98 15.12 15.96
N ALA A 43 9.75 15.20 17.27
CA ALA A 43 10.12 14.15 18.21
C ALA A 43 9.20 12.92 18.12
N ASP A 44 7.99 13.07 17.57
CA ASP A 44 7.06 11.96 17.34
C ASP A 44 7.40 11.15 16.07
N ILE A 45 8.29 11.69 15.24
CA ILE A 45 8.59 11.15 13.92
C ILE A 45 9.82 10.24 13.97
N ILE A 46 9.66 9.04 13.41
CA ILE A 46 10.74 8.10 13.18
C ILE A 46 10.98 7.96 11.68
N GLN A 47 12.24 7.96 11.25
CA GLN A 47 12.60 7.59 9.89
C GLN A 47 12.84 6.08 9.78
N ALA A 48 12.18 5.44 8.82
CA ALA A 48 12.36 4.03 8.48
C ALA A 48 13.66 3.82 7.69
N VAL A 49 14.79 3.95 8.40
CA VAL A 49 16.12 3.62 7.90
C VAL A 49 16.21 2.12 7.71
N MET A 50 16.50 1.69 6.49
CA MET A 50 16.52 0.27 6.15
C MET A 50 17.37 0.01 4.90
N PRO A 51 18.07 -1.14 4.82
CA PRO A 51 18.86 -1.47 3.64
C PRO A 51 17.96 -1.80 2.44
N LYS A 52 18.54 -1.69 1.24
CA LYS A 52 17.92 -2.09 -0.02
C LYS A 52 17.31 -3.49 0.07
N GLY A 53 16.09 -3.63 -0.45
CA GLY A 53 15.30 -4.86 -0.40
C GLY A 53 14.42 -4.99 0.85
N SER A 54 14.60 -4.12 1.84
CA SER A 54 13.71 -4.08 3.01
C SER A 54 12.34 -3.50 2.67
N VAL A 55 11.36 -3.78 3.53
CA VAL A 55 9.99 -3.36 3.35
C VAL A 55 9.46 -2.74 4.63
N LEU A 56 8.85 -1.56 4.52
CA LEU A 56 8.07 -0.93 5.57
C LEU A 56 6.58 -1.16 5.31
N PHE A 57 5.91 -1.81 6.25
CA PHE A 57 4.45 -1.89 6.31
C PHE A 57 3.90 -0.81 7.23
N TYR A 58 2.86 -0.11 6.80
CA TYR A 58 2.16 0.86 7.63
C TYR A 58 0.67 0.90 7.30
N LEU A 59 -0.15 1.13 8.33
CA LEU A 59 -1.59 1.28 8.17
C LEU A 59 -1.91 2.56 7.40
N GLY A 60 -2.98 2.55 6.60
CA GLY A 60 -3.43 3.73 5.85
C GLY A 60 -3.76 4.93 6.73
N SER A 61 -4.15 4.69 7.99
CA SER A 61 -4.36 5.73 8.99
C SER A 61 -3.08 6.27 9.63
N THR A 62 -1.91 5.68 9.37
CA THR A 62 -0.63 6.14 9.94
C THR A 62 -0.24 7.48 9.31
N VAL A 63 0.07 8.49 10.11
CA VAL A 63 0.71 9.72 9.60
C VAL A 63 2.12 9.38 9.16
N HIS A 64 2.41 9.69 7.89
CA HIS A 64 3.68 9.37 7.26
C HIS A 64 3.98 10.38 6.13
N GLY A 65 5.23 10.40 5.68
CA GLY A 65 5.66 11.23 4.55
C GLY A 65 7.07 10.87 4.08
N GLY A 66 7.47 11.37 2.92
CA GLY A 66 8.86 11.29 2.49
C GLY A 66 9.77 12.14 3.39
N GLY A 67 10.97 11.66 3.70
CA GLY A 67 12.02 12.51 4.26
C GLY A 67 12.61 13.42 3.20
N ALA A 68 13.10 14.59 3.61
CA ALA A 68 13.86 15.46 2.71
C ALA A 68 15.15 14.73 2.32
N ASN A 69 15.45 14.72 1.01
CA ASN A 69 16.69 14.16 0.50
C ASN A 69 17.76 15.26 0.48
N HIS A 70 18.83 15.07 1.23
CA HIS A 70 19.98 15.99 1.30
C HIS A 70 21.22 15.47 0.58
N THR A 71 21.13 14.34 -0.13
CA THR A 71 22.20 13.82 -0.97
C THR A 71 22.06 14.31 -2.41
N GLU A 72 23.12 14.13 -3.20
CA GLU A 72 23.13 14.49 -4.64
C GLU A 72 22.35 13.47 -5.49
N ASP A 73 22.25 12.23 -5.04
CA ASP A 73 21.58 11.15 -5.77
C ASP A 73 20.10 10.97 -5.37
N PRO A 74 19.22 10.56 -6.30
CA PRO A 74 17.84 10.22 -5.98
C PRO A 74 17.75 8.92 -5.16
N ARG A 75 16.80 8.86 -4.23
CA ARG A 75 16.42 7.64 -3.50
C ARG A 75 15.18 7.01 -4.12
N ARG A 76 15.27 5.75 -4.56
CA ARG A 76 14.13 5.05 -5.19
C ARG A 76 13.39 4.18 -4.19
N GLY A 77 12.07 4.32 -4.17
CA GLY A 77 11.17 3.42 -3.46
C GLY A 77 10.05 2.96 -4.40
N LEU A 78 9.49 1.79 -4.11
CA LEU A 78 8.26 1.32 -4.74
C LEU A 78 7.18 1.24 -3.67
N ILE A 79 6.05 1.91 -3.92
CA ILE A 79 4.88 1.81 -3.06
C ILE A 79 3.89 0.84 -3.69
N THR A 80 3.41 -0.10 -2.87
CA THR A 80 2.23 -0.91 -3.18
C THR A 80 1.20 -0.68 -2.09
N THR A 81 0.00 -0.25 -2.47
CA THR A 81 -1.09 -0.05 -1.53
C THR A 81 -2.12 -1.16 -1.73
N TYR A 82 -2.47 -1.82 -0.63
CA TYR A 82 -3.55 -2.80 -0.59
C TYR A 82 -4.76 -2.14 0.06
N SER A 83 -5.94 -2.26 -0.57
CA SER A 83 -7.21 -1.80 -0.01
C SER A 83 -8.14 -2.98 0.25
N LEU A 84 -9.18 -2.76 1.06
CA LEU A 84 -10.29 -3.70 1.15
C LEU A 84 -10.93 -3.91 -0.24
N GLY A 85 -11.35 -5.14 -0.56
CA GLY A 85 -11.81 -5.49 -1.91
C GLY A 85 -13.12 -4.83 -2.35
N TRP A 86 -13.89 -4.24 -1.43
CA TRP A 86 -15.07 -3.43 -1.75
C TRP A 86 -14.75 -1.95 -2.00
N LEU A 87 -13.48 -1.55 -1.90
CA LEU A 87 -13.01 -0.22 -2.25
C LEU A 87 -12.43 -0.19 -3.67
N ARG A 88 -12.54 0.96 -4.32
CA ARG A 88 -11.94 1.19 -5.62
C ARG A 88 -10.42 1.37 -5.47
N SER A 89 -9.63 0.63 -6.26
CA SER A 89 -8.18 0.80 -6.37
C SER A 89 -7.81 2.14 -7.00
N GLU A 90 -6.62 2.65 -6.67
CA GLU A 90 -6.08 3.89 -7.25
C GLU A 90 -5.87 3.75 -8.76
N GLU A 91 -5.29 2.64 -9.20
CA GLU A 91 -5.19 2.27 -10.61
C GLU A 91 -6.29 1.28 -11.02
N ASN A 92 -6.86 1.47 -12.20
CA ASN A 92 -7.84 0.53 -12.76
C ASN A 92 -7.14 -0.53 -13.60
N HIS A 93 -6.64 -1.58 -12.94
CA HIS A 93 -5.86 -2.63 -13.58
C HIS A 93 -6.58 -3.34 -14.73
N PHE A 94 -7.90 -3.52 -14.66
CA PHE A 94 -8.66 -4.13 -15.76
C PHE A 94 -8.58 -3.37 -17.08
N LEU A 95 -8.35 -2.06 -17.03
CA LEU A 95 -8.21 -1.21 -18.21
C LEU A 95 -6.75 -1.02 -18.62
N THR A 96 -5.81 -1.14 -17.68
CA THR A 96 -4.38 -0.90 -17.94
C THR A 96 -3.60 -2.18 -18.23
N VAL A 97 -4.13 -3.33 -17.83
CA VAL A 97 -3.53 -4.65 -18.06
C VAL A 97 -4.49 -5.50 -18.91
N PRO A 98 -4.10 -5.91 -20.13
CA PRO A 98 -4.90 -6.81 -20.94
C PRO A 98 -5.18 -8.14 -20.22
N ARG A 99 -6.37 -8.74 -20.44
CA ARG A 99 -6.79 -9.96 -19.74
C ARG A 99 -5.85 -11.14 -19.97
N ASP A 100 -5.35 -11.31 -21.18
CA ASP A 100 -4.39 -12.34 -21.56
C ASP A 100 -3.04 -12.20 -20.82
N VAL A 101 -2.61 -10.95 -20.57
CA VAL A 101 -1.43 -10.67 -19.73
C VAL A 101 -1.74 -11.00 -18.28
N ALA A 102 -2.88 -10.55 -17.75
CA ALA A 102 -3.28 -10.82 -16.38
C ALA A 102 -3.35 -12.34 -16.11
N ASP A 103 -3.89 -13.12 -17.06
CA ASP A 103 -3.99 -14.59 -16.97
C ASP A 103 -2.67 -15.34 -16.88
N SER A 104 -1.56 -14.70 -17.27
CA SER A 104 -0.22 -15.27 -17.10
C SER A 104 0.28 -15.20 -15.65
N TYR A 105 -0.35 -14.39 -14.79
CA TYR A 105 0.06 -14.23 -13.40
C TYR A 105 -0.54 -15.29 -12.46
N PRO A 106 0.14 -15.59 -11.33
CA PRO A 106 -0.43 -16.42 -10.28
C PRO A 106 -1.81 -15.91 -9.84
N GLU A 107 -2.69 -16.84 -9.49
CA GLU A 107 -4.05 -16.55 -9.02
C GLU A 107 -4.10 -15.47 -7.92
N THR A 108 -3.21 -15.55 -6.93
CA THR A 108 -3.11 -14.55 -5.86
C THR A 108 -2.84 -13.14 -6.39
N VAL A 109 -1.99 -12.99 -7.42
CA VAL A 109 -1.68 -11.69 -8.02
C VAL A 109 -2.89 -11.16 -8.80
N ARG A 110 -3.54 -12.02 -9.61
CA ARG A 110 -4.75 -11.66 -10.33
C ARG A 110 -5.87 -11.17 -9.40
N ARG A 111 -6.04 -11.86 -8.26
CA ARG A 111 -6.97 -11.47 -7.19
C ARG A 111 -6.64 -10.09 -6.62
N LEU A 112 -5.37 -9.82 -6.31
CA LEU A 112 -4.93 -8.52 -5.80
C LEU A 112 -5.07 -7.38 -6.82
N MET A 113 -4.94 -7.68 -8.11
CA MET A 113 -5.16 -6.73 -9.20
C MET A 113 -6.65 -6.44 -9.47
N GLY A 114 -7.56 -7.15 -8.81
CA GLY A 114 -8.99 -6.98 -8.97
C GLY A 114 -9.64 -7.89 -10.00
N TYR A 115 -8.92 -8.76 -10.73
CA TYR A 115 -9.49 -9.72 -11.72
C TYR A 115 -10.32 -10.85 -11.09
N TRP A 116 -10.84 -10.60 -9.90
CA TRP A 116 -11.70 -11.47 -9.15
C TRP A 116 -12.73 -10.64 -8.40
N PRO A 117 -14.00 -11.06 -8.33
CA PRO A 117 -15.01 -10.36 -7.55
C PRO A 117 -14.68 -10.36 -6.06
N TYR A 118 -15.05 -9.27 -5.39
CA TYR A 118 -15.11 -9.24 -3.93
C TYR A 118 -16.48 -9.79 -3.49
N ASP A 119 -16.44 -10.89 -2.74
CA ASP A 119 -17.63 -11.65 -2.34
C ASP A 119 -18.50 -12.01 -3.58
N LYS A 120 -19.80 -12.31 -3.40
CA LYS A 120 -20.72 -12.68 -4.47
C LYS A 120 -21.28 -11.49 -5.27
N PHE A 121 -20.97 -10.26 -4.86
CA PHE A 121 -21.78 -9.09 -5.27
C PHE A 121 -21.02 -7.95 -5.93
N LEU A 122 -19.71 -7.82 -5.69
CA LEU A 122 -18.96 -6.64 -6.14
C LEU A 122 -17.87 -7.03 -7.12
N GLY A 123 -17.88 -6.42 -8.31
CA GLY A 123 -16.82 -6.55 -9.30
C GLY A 123 -16.94 -7.76 -10.24
N SER A 124 -18.06 -8.50 -10.23
CA SER A 124 -18.26 -9.65 -11.12
C SER A 124 -18.41 -9.24 -12.59
N TYR A 125 -17.80 -10.01 -13.48
CA TYR A 125 -17.93 -9.91 -14.94
C TYR A 125 -18.52 -11.21 -15.54
N PRO A 126 -19.37 -11.14 -16.59
CA PRO A 126 -19.83 -12.32 -17.31
C PRO A 126 -18.66 -13.10 -17.94
N GLY A 127 -18.19 -14.15 -17.25
CA GLY A 127 -17.01 -14.93 -17.63
C GLY A 127 -16.00 -15.13 -16.51
N ASP A 128 -16.20 -14.51 -15.34
CA ASP A 128 -15.42 -14.81 -14.15
C ASP A 128 -15.73 -16.22 -13.62
N PRO A 129 -14.74 -16.93 -13.03
CA PRO A 129 -14.99 -18.25 -12.45
C PRO A 129 -15.94 -18.15 -11.25
N GLU A 130 -16.84 -19.13 -11.10
CA GLU A 130 -17.96 -19.09 -10.14
C GLU A 130 -17.52 -19.22 -8.67
N ASP A 131 -16.30 -19.69 -8.41
CA ASP A 131 -15.85 -20.11 -7.08
C ASP A 131 -15.18 -18.97 -6.31
N GLY A 132 -16.01 -18.02 -5.85
CA GLY A 132 -15.61 -16.96 -4.91
C GLY A 132 -14.92 -17.47 -3.63
N TRP A 133 -14.38 -16.54 -2.84
CA TRP A 133 -13.60 -16.79 -1.61
C TRP A 133 -14.39 -17.55 -0.51
N PHE A 134 -14.50 -18.87 -0.60
CA PHE A 134 -15.17 -19.69 0.45
C PHE A 134 -14.27 -20.63 1.24
N ASP A 135 -12.94 -20.54 1.08
CA ASP A 135 -12.01 -21.27 1.94
C ASP A 135 -11.38 -20.35 2.99
N THR A 136 -12.15 -20.05 4.04
CA THR A 136 -11.65 -19.71 5.39
C THR A 136 -12.51 -20.39 6.44
#